data_AF-A0A2G5UTE6-F1
#
_entry.id   AF-A0A2G5UTE6-F1
#
_cell.length_a   1.000
_cell.length_b   1.000
_cell.length_c   1.000
_cell.angle_alpha   90.00
_cell.angle_beta   90.00
_cell.angle_gamma   90.00
#
_symmetry.space_group_name_H-M   'P 1'
#
loop_
_entity.id
_entity.type
_entity.pdbx_description
1 polymer ?
#
loop_
_entity_poly.entity_id
_entity_poly.type
_entity_poly.pdbx_seq_one_letter_code
_entity_poly.pdbx_strand_id
1 'polypeptide(L)'
;MPYFVHHSTVYFYSEIKNIDIINLNEPVYLGFGAEVKVDDLYRLHSKFLPLGKIGGKPSWLNPKHLPKSTDLLCKVCEKPMCFLMQVCANGGEHDPPHAFHRTIFLFVCRNPAC
;
A
#
# COMPACT_ATOMS: atom_id res chain seq x y z
N MET A 1 12.70 20.37 -28.24
CA MET A 1 13.06 21.33 -27.16
C MET A 1 11.82 21.59 -26.32
N PRO A 2 11.95 21.71 -24.98
CA PRO A 2 11.74 20.56 -24.08
C PRO A 2 10.49 20.68 -23.21
N TYR A 3 9.97 19.52 -22.80
CA TYR A 3 8.97 19.39 -21.74
C TYR A 3 9.62 19.76 -20.40
N PHE A 4 9.19 20.87 -19.83
CA PHE A 4 9.64 21.32 -18.51
C PHE A 4 9.05 20.42 -17.42
N VAL A 5 9.95 19.75 -16.70
CA VAL A 5 9.69 19.07 -15.44
C VAL A 5 9.52 20.16 -14.38
N HIS A 6 8.31 20.37 -13.86
CA HIS A 6 8.12 21.23 -12.71
C HIS A 6 8.05 20.38 -11.43
N HIS A 7 9.13 20.47 -10.67
CA HIS A 7 9.21 20.13 -9.25
C HIS A 7 8.01 20.69 -8.49
N SER A 8 7.34 19.84 -7.72
CA SER A 8 6.57 20.25 -6.54
C SER A 8 6.61 19.09 -5.54
N THR A 9 7.44 19.28 -4.53
CA THR A 9 7.60 18.45 -3.34
C THR A 9 6.26 18.29 -2.63
N VAL A 10 5.80 17.06 -2.41
CA VAL A 10 4.64 16.81 -1.54
C VAL A 10 5.17 16.48 -0.15
N TYR A 11 5.00 17.43 0.77
CA TYR A 11 5.20 17.23 2.21
C TYR A 11 3.92 16.65 2.80
N PHE A 12 4.02 15.55 3.55
CA PHE A 12 2.93 15.09 4.41
C PHE A 12 3.28 15.43 5.86
N TYR A 13 2.63 16.46 6.40
CA TYR A 13 2.58 16.71 7.84
C TYR A 13 1.58 15.75 8.49
N SER A 14 1.96 15.26 9.67
CA SER A 14 1.19 14.34 10.51
C SER A 14 -0.14 14.93 10.97
N GLU A 15 -1.22 14.15 10.89
CA GLU A 15 -2.16 13.89 11.99
C GLU A 15 -3.22 12.87 11.51
N ILE A 16 -3.06 11.60 11.86
CA ILE A 16 -4.17 10.64 11.88
C ILE A 16 -4.39 10.28 13.35
N LYS A 17 -5.44 10.82 13.95
CA LYS A 17 -5.86 10.49 15.30
C LYS A 17 -6.78 9.26 15.26
N ASN A 18 -6.43 8.29 16.10
CA ASN A 18 -7.18 7.11 16.52
C ASN A 18 -7.32 5.96 15.51
N ILE A 19 -6.28 5.12 15.50
CA ILE A 19 -6.40 3.67 15.30
C ILE A 19 -5.63 3.02 16.46
N ASP A 20 -6.32 2.27 17.31
CA ASP A 20 -5.74 1.58 18.48
C ASP A 20 -4.84 0.42 18.02
N ILE A 21 -3.55 0.68 17.81
CA ILE A 21 -2.54 -0.32 17.46
C ILE A 21 -1.27 -0.02 18.25
N ILE A 22 -0.94 -0.91 19.19
CA ILE A 22 0.40 -1.37 19.60
C ILE A 22 1.53 -0.30 19.57
N ASN A 23 1.91 0.21 20.75
CA ASN A 23 3.11 1.02 21.03
C ASN A 23 3.43 2.16 20.02
N LEU A 24 2.71 3.28 20.14
CA LEU A 24 2.76 4.48 19.27
C LEU A 24 4.09 5.26 19.24
N ASN A 25 5.14 4.81 19.93
CA ASN A 25 6.36 5.61 20.12
C ASN A 25 7.47 5.33 19.09
N GLU A 26 7.32 4.31 18.25
CA GLU A 26 8.28 4.04 17.18
C GLU A 26 7.81 4.58 15.83
N PRO A 27 8.63 5.40 15.14
CA PRO A 27 8.28 5.89 13.81
C PRO A 27 8.21 4.74 12.81
N VAL A 28 7.08 4.64 12.10
CA VAL A 28 6.90 3.70 11.00
C VAL A 28 7.44 4.32 9.71
N TYR A 29 8.42 3.68 9.09
CA TYR A 29 8.99 4.11 7.81
C TYR A 29 8.42 3.28 6.66
N LEU A 30 7.64 3.92 5.78
CA LEU A 30 7.09 3.27 4.57
C LEU A 30 8.08 3.23 3.39
N GLY A 31 9.13 4.06 3.45
CA GLY A 31 10.10 4.23 2.37
C GLY A 31 9.61 5.16 1.25
N PHE A 32 10.26 5.08 0.09
CA PHE A 32 9.97 5.91 -1.09
C PHE A 32 9.54 5.05 -2.28
N GLY A 33 8.68 5.61 -3.13
CA GLY A 33 8.40 5.02 -4.43
C GLY A 33 9.63 5.06 -5.32
N ALA A 34 9.98 3.93 -5.94
CA ALA A 34 11.07 3.81 -6.88
C ALA A 34 10.59 3.08 -8.15
N GLU A 35 11.15 3.46 -9.30
CA GLU A 35 10.92 2.72 -10.53
C GLU A 35 11.57 1.33 -10.45
N VAL A 36 10.87 0.33 -10.96
CA VAL A 36 11.35 -1.04 -11.08
C VAL A 36 11.67 -1.29 -12.55
N LYS A 37 12.90 -1.75 -12.83
CA LYS A 37 13.31 -2.12 -14.20
C LYS A 37 12.40 -3.22 -14.75
N VAL A 38 12.21 -3.24 -16.07
CA VAL A 38 11.35 -4.24 -16.73
C VAL A 38 11.77 -5.68 -16.36
N ASP A 39 13.07 -5.95 -16.37
CA ASP A 39 13.63 -7.27 -16.02
C ASP A 39 13.41 -7.64 -14.55
N ASP A 40 13.09 -6.68 -13.68
CA ASP A 40 12.84 -6.86 -12.25
C ASP A 40 11.35 -6.93 -11.90
N LEU A 41 10.43 -6.73 -12.87
CA LEU A 41 8.98 -6.73 -12.61
C LEU A 41 8.47 -8.05 -12.02
N TYR A 42 9.16 -9.17 -12.28
CA TYR A 42 8.81 -10.46 -11.69
C TYR A 42 8.79 -10.42 -10.16
N ARG A 43 9.61 -9.55 -9.53
CA ARG A 43 9.69 -9.38 -8.07
C ARG A 43 8.40 -8.85 -7.47
N LEU A 44 7.54 -8.24 -8.29
CA LEU A 44 6.24 -7.73 -7.87
C LEU A 44 5.14 -8.80 -7.83
N HIS A 45 5.43 -10.07 -8.12
CA HIS A 45 4.43 -11.15 -8.04
C HIS A 45 4.28 -11.68 -6.60
N SER A 46 3.08 -12.15 -6.24
CA SER A 46 2.77 -12.68 -4.90
C SER A 46 3.78 -13.70 -4.36
N LYS A 47 4.30 -14.60 -5.21
CA LYS A 47 5.24 -15.64 -4.79
C LYS A 47 6.58 -15.11 -4.25
N PHE A 48 6.88 -13.84 -4.50
CA PHE A 48 8.10 -13.17 -4.04
C PHE A 48 7.87 -12.22 -2.86
N LEU A 49 6.64 -12.14 -2.33
CA LEU A 49 6.30 -11.36 -1.13
C LEU A 49 6.87 -9.93 -1.16
N PRO A 50 6.51 -9.11 -2.17
CA PRO A 50 7.11 -7.79 -2.36
C PRO A 50 6.89 -6.89 -1.14
N LEU A 51 7.95 -6.19 -0.73
CA LEU A 51 7.91 -5.26 0.41
C LEU A 51 6.98 -4.07 0.19
N GLY A 52 6.78 -3.68 -1.07
CA GLY A 52 5.87 -2.62 -1.44
C GLY A 52 5.60 -2.61 -2.94
N LYS A 53 4.46 -2.03 -3.33
CA LYS A 53 4.08 -1.85 -4.74
C LYS A 53 3.02 -0.76 -4.85
N ILE A 54 3.15 0.11 -5.84
CA ILE A 54 2.19 1.17 -6.16
C ILE A 54 1.50 0.81 -7.47
N GLY A 55 0.17 0.80 -7.47
CA GLY A 55 -0.66 0.53 -8.63
C GLY A 55 -0.62 -0.91 -9.16
N GLY A 56 -1.31 -1.13 -10.29
CA GLY A 56 -1.47 -2.43 -10.92
C GLY A 56 -2.44 -3.35 -10.17
N LYS A 57 -2.19 -4.66 -10.19
CA LYS A 57 -2.96 -5.65 -9.42
C LYS A 57 -2.27 -5.93 -8.08
N PRO A 58 -3.01 -6.10 -6.97
CA PRO A 58 -2.43 -6.47 -5.69
C PRO A 58 -1.72 -7.82 -5.78
N SER A 59 -0.62 -7.94 -5.06
CA SER A 59 0.15 -9.16 -4.89
C SER A 59 -0.26 -9.79 -3.58
N TRP A 60 -1.37 -10.54 -3.62
CA TRP A 60 -2.00 -11.14 -2.46
C TRP A 60 -1.05 -12.03 -1.68
N LEU A 61 -0.96 -11.80 -0.38
CA LEU A 61 -0.18 -12.60 0.57
C LEU A 61 -0.81 -13.98 0.78
N ASN A 62 -2.13 -14.02 0.94
CA ASN A 62 -2.90 -15.26 1.09
C ASN A 62 -3.79 -15.48 -0.15
N PRO A 63 -3.44 -16.42 -1.04
CA PRO A 63 -4.21 -16.64 -2.26
C PRO A 63 -5.56 -17.34 -2.02
N LYS A 64 -5.81 -17.89 -0.83
CA LYS A 64 -7.05 -18.64 -0.52
C LYS A 64 -8.18 -17.73 -0.07
N HIS A 65 -7.85 -16.67 0.68
CA HIS A 65 -8.82 -15.77 1.30
C HIS A 65 -8.70 -14.38 0.69
N LEU A 66 -9.29 -14.22 -0.49
CA LEU A 66 -9.31 -12.96 -1.21
C LEU A 66 -10.54 -12.13 -0.83
N PRO A 67 -10.44 -10.79 -0.80
CA PRO A 67 -11.61 -9.94 -0.63
C PRO A 67 -12.58 -10.14 -1.80
N LYS A 68 -13.88 -10.17 -1.49
CA LYS A 68 -14.93 -10.22 -2.50
C LYS A 68 -15.03 -8.86 -3.19
N SER A 69 -15.61 -8.83 -4.38
CA SER A 69 -15.86 -7.58 -5.11
C SER A 69 -16.69 -6.59 -4.29
N THR A 70 -17.60 -7.08 -3.44
CA THR A 70 -18.43 -6.28 -2.52
C THR A 70 -17.62 -5.62 -1.40
N ASP A 71 -16.53 -6.25 -0.97
CA ASP A 71 -15.66 -5.73 0.09
C ASP A 71 -14.83 -4.54 -0.44
N LEU A 72 -14.64 -4.47 -1.76
CA LEU A 72 -13.87 -3.45 -2.45
C LEU A 72 -14.74 -2.35 -3.08
N LEU A 73 -16.00 -2.20 -2.63
CA LEU A 73 -16.85 -1.07 -3.01
C LEU A 73 -16.60 0.14 -2.10
N CYS A 74 -16.58 1.33 -2.69
CA CYS A 74 -16.58 2.57 -1.93
C CYS A 74 -17.85 2.65 -1.06
N LYS A 75 -17.71 2.99 0.22
CA LYS A 75 -18.85 3.07 1.15
C LYS A 75 -19.75 4.30 0.95
N VAL A 76 -19.33 5.25 0.10
CA VAL A 76 -20.08 6.48 -0.20
C VAL A 76 -20.85 6.36 -1.51
N CYS A 77 -20.16 6.03 -2.61
CA CYS A 77 -20.77 5.99 -3.95
C CYS A 77 -21.01 4.57 -4.49
N GLU A 78 -20.70 3.54 -3.70
CA GLU A 78 -20.89 2.12 -4.03
C GLU A 78 -20.18 1.61 -5.29
N LYS A 79 -19.32 2.44 -5.90
CA LYS A 79 -18.51 2.06 -7.06
C LYS A 79 -17.28 1.24 -6.64
N PRO A 80 -16.79 0.32 -7.49
CA PRO A 80 -15.55 -0.41 -7.24
C PRO A 80 -14.36 0.53 -7.03
N MET A 81 -13.64 0.33 -5.93
CA MET A 81 -12.38 0.99 -5.65
C MET A 81 -11.25 0.40 -6.50
N CYS A 82 -10.19 1.18 -6.73
CA CYS A 82 -8.98 0.67 -7.37
C CYS A 82 -7.90 0.39 -6.35
N PHE A 83 -7.05 -0.60 -6.63
CA PHE A 83 -5.83 -0.83 -5.88
C PHE A 83 -4.89 0.37 -6.05
N LEU A 84 -4.53 1.02 -4.95
CA LEU A 84 -3.61 2.15 -4.93
C LEU A 84 -2.19 1.66 -4.62
N MET A 85 -2.01 0.94 -3.52
CA MET A 85 -0.70 0.42 -3.12
C MET A 85 -0.81 -0.72 -2.12
N GLN A 86 0.29 -1.46 -1.96
CA GLN A 86 0.52 -2.34 -0.83
C GLN A 86 1.85 -2.02 -0.16
N VAL A 87 1.92 -2.18 1.15
CA VAL A 87 3.13 -1.98 1.94
C VAL A 87 3.27 -3.07 2.99
N CYS A 88 4.48 -3.59 3.15
CA CYS A 88 4.82 -4.57 4.17
C CYS A 88 4.79 -3.89 5.55
N ALA A 89 4.07 -4.51 6.49
CA ALA A 89 3.88 -4.00 7.84
C ALA A 89 4.69 -4.83 8.84
N ASN A 90 6.01 -4.76 8.71
CA ASN A 90 6.93 -5.37 9.67
C ASN A 90 7.20 -4.34 10.77
N GLY A 91 6.65 -4.58 11.96
CA GLY A 91 6.73 -3.72 13.15
C GLY A 91 8.05 -3.81 13.91
N GLY A 92 9.15 -4.01 13.19
CA GLY A 92 10.49 -4.00 13.78
C GLY A 92 10.74 -5.13 14.80
N GLU A 93 11.58 -4.84 15.80
CA GLU A 93 12.07 -5.81 16.79
C GLU A 93 10.98 -6.31 17.76
N HIS A 94 9.82 -5.64 17.78
CA HIS A 94 8.70 -5.98 18.64
C HIS A 94 7.65 -6.88 18.00
N ASP A 95 7.80 -7.23 16.71
CA ASP A 95 6.88 -8.14 16.05
C ASP A 95 6.98 -9.56 16.64
N PRO A 96 5.83 -10.24 16.86
CA PRO A 96 5.86 -11.63 17.28
C PRO A 96 6.62 -12.50 16.26
N PRO A 97 7.37 -13.53 16.68
CA PRO A 97 8.14 -14.38 15.76
C PRO A 97 7.31 -15.04 14.65
N HIS A 98 6.01 -15.20 14.87
CA HIS A 98 5.06 -15.78 13.92
C HIS A 98 4.38 -14.74 13.00
N ALA A 99 4.66 -13.45 13.18
CA ALA A 99 4.09 -12.35 12.39
C ALA A 99 4.93 -12.03 11.13
N PHE A 100 5.61 -13.03 10.58
CA PHE A 100 6.43 -12.90 9.38
C PHE A 100 5.57 -12.55 8.15
N HIS A 101 5.88 -11.44 7.49
CA HIS A 101 5.17 -10.86 6.33
C HIS A 101 3.70 -10.51 6.57
N ARG A 102 3.45 -9.36 7.19
CA ARG A 102 2.14 -8.71 7.13
C ARG A 102 2.14 -7.67 6.02
N THR A 103 0.98 -7.43 5.42
CA THR A 103 0.86 -6.47 4.32
C THR A 103 -0.45 -5.71 4.44
N ILE A 104 -0.36 -4.40 4.32
CA ILE A 104 -1.51 -3.51 4.20
C ILE A 104 -1.78 -3.32 2.70
N PHE A 105 -3.03 -3.53 2.28
CA PHE A 105 -3.49 -3.25 0.92
C PHE A 105 -4.43 -2.05 0.96
N LEU A 106 -4.10 -1.00 0.21
CA LEU A 106 -4.88 0.22 0.14
C LEU A 106 -5.69 0.24 -1.17
N PHE A 107 -7.00 0.41 -1.02
CA PHE A 107 -7.94 0.60 -2.12
C PHE A 107 -8.59 1.97 -1.96
N VAL A 108 -8.74 2.70 -3.07
CA VAL A 108 -9.25 4.07 -3.06
C VAL A 108 -10.38 4.25 -4.08
N CYS A 109 -11.36 5.09 -3.74
CA CYS A 109 -12.36 5.53 -4.69
C CYS A 109 -11.72 6.45 -5.75
N ARG A 110 -12.08 6.27 -7.02
CA ARG A 110 -11.59 7.13 -8.12
C ARG A 110 -12.49 8.33 -8.41
N ASN A 111 -13.60 8.47 -7.70
CA ASN A 111 -14.47 9.62 -7.84
C ASN A 111 -13.83 10.80 -7.10
N PRO A 112 -13.43 11.90 -7.76
CA PRO A 112 -12.79 13.04 -7.10
C PRO A 112 -13.75 13.81 -6.19
N ALA A 113 -15.06 13.61 -6.33
CA ALA A 113 -16.06 14.19 -5.45
C ALA A 113 -16.36 13.32 -4.20
N CYS A 114 -15.60 12.23 -4.01
CA CYS A 114 -15.77 11.26 -2.94
C CYS A 114 -14.57 11.27 -1.99
#